data_AF-A0A0R1VY41-F1
#
_entry.id   AF-A0A0R1VY41-F1
#
_cell.length_a   1.000
_cell.length_b   1.000
_cell.length_c   1.000
_cell.angle_alpha   90.00
_cell.angle_beta   90.00
_cell.angle_gamma   90.00
#
_symmetry.space_group_name_H-M   'P 1'
#
loop_
_entity.id
_entity.type
_entity.pdbx_description
1 polymer ?
#
loop_
_entity_poly.entity_id
_entity_poly.type
_entity_poly.pdbx_seq_one_letter_code
_entity_poly.pdbx_strand_id
1 'polypeptide(L)'
;MMSIRSKKKEKSSQTMDEKLNSLRAGVLGSNDGILTVVGVLFSVAVATTNQFTIFIAGLSDLLACAFSMASGEYASVSTQKDTEQSVVMKEKELLKTNSKQNLQTVSDYYVDQGVTRKTADKIAADLMKKKPLETIINIKYDLQLGHYMNPWDAAFSSLFSAAAGGIFPLVAMTLTPVAYQWQATILAVCLSVALTGFMSAKLGNGLVKTAMIRNVLVGIITMIIHYSLGILLQA
;
A
#
# COMPACT_ATOMS: atom_id res chain seq x y z
N MET A 1 -10.96 38.09 -31.73
CA MET A 1 -9.96 37.04 -31.44
C MET A 1 -10.27 36.43 -30.08
N MET A 2 -10.84 35.22 -30.07
CA MET A 2 -11.20 34.46 -28.87
C MET A 2 -9.91 33.88 -28.26
N SER A 3 -9.51 34.38 -27.09
CA SER A 3 -8.37 33.84 -26.34
C SER A 3 -8.79 32.53 -25.67
N ILE A 4 -8.40 31.40 -26.27
CA ILE A 4 -8.48 30.06 -25.67
C ILE A 4 -7.51 30.03 -24.48
N ARG A 5 -8.02 30.30 -23.27
CA ARG A 5 -7.28 30.00 -22.04
C ARG A 5 -7.21 28.48 -21.88
N SER A 6 -6.05 27.93 -22.20
CA SER A 6 -5.66 26.56 -21.82
C SER A 6 -5.88 26.38 -20.32
N LYS A 7 -6.86 25.55 -19.93
CA LYS A 7 -7.01 25.06 -18.56
C LYS A 7 -5.80 24.17 -18.27
N LYS A 8 -4.80 24.75 -17.62
CA LYS A 8 -3.70 24.01 -17.00
C LYS A 8 -4.35 23.01 -16.04
N LYS A 9 -4.32 21.71 -16.36
CA LYS A 9 -4.68 20.65 -15.41
C LYS A 9 -3.76 20.84 -14.19
N GLU A 10 -4.31 21.32 -13.09
CA GLU A 10 -3.64 21.23 -11.80
C GLU A 10 -3.30 19.75 -11.60
N LYS A 11 -2.00 19.43 -11.46
CA LYS A 11 -1.59 18.11 -10.99
C LYS A 11 -2.17 17.99 -9.58
N SER A 12 -3.27 17.24 -9.45
CA SER A 12 -3.80 16.87 -8.14
C SER A 12 -2.66 16.21 -7.37
N SER A 13 -2.19 16.88 -6.31
CA SER A 13 -1.21 16.31 -5.41
C SER A 13 -1.87 15.19 -4.65
N GLN A 14 -1.24 14.01 -4.59
CA GLN A 14 -1.76 12.89 -3.81
C GLN A 14 -2.13 13.31 -2.39
N THR A 15 -3.29 12.84 -1.92
CA THR A 15 -3.70 13.04 -0.54
C THR A 15 -2.77 12.30 0.42
N MET A 16 -2.83 12.61 1.72
CA MET A 16 -2.02 11.89 2.70
C MET A 16 -2.39 10.40 2.72
N ASP A 17 -3.66 10.06 2.62
CA ASP A 17 -4.14 8.68 2.61
C ASP A 17 -3.64 7.91 1.39
N GLU A 18 -3.58 8.56 0.23
CA GLU A 18 -3.02 7.94 -0.98
C GLU A 18 -1.52 7.70 -0.86
N LYS A 19 -0.78 8.64 -0.27
CA LYS A 19 0.65 8.46 0.00
C LYS A 19 0.87 7.32 0.99
N LEU A 20 0.06 7.24 2.05
CA LEU A 20 0.13 6.17 3.02
C LEU A 20 -0.24 4.83 2.40
N ASN A 21 -1.25 4.76 1.54
CA ASN A 21 -1.63 3.54 0.82
C ASN A 21 -0.54 3.09 -0.16
N SER A 22 0.01 4.01 -0.95
CA SER A 22 1.11 3.70 -1.87
C SER A 22 2.38 3.26 -1.14
N LEU A 23 2.70 3.94 -0.03
CA LEU A 23 3.80 3.56 0.84
C LEU A 23 3.59 2.16 1.41
N ARG A 24 2.40 1.91 1.97
CA ARG A 24 2.02 0.64 2.57
C ARG A 24 2.14 -0.47 1.54
N ALA A 25 1.57 -0.30 0.34
CA ALA A 25 1.63 -1.27 -0.75
C ALA A 25 3.08 -1.59 -1.16
N GLY A 26 3.93 -0.58 -1.33
CA GLY A 26 5.32 -0.78 -1.71
C GLY A 26 6.15 -1.46 -0.61
N VAL A 27 6.08 -0.94 0.61
CA VAL A 27 6.86 -1.46 1.74
C VAL A 27 6.41 -2.88 2.13
N LEU A 28 5.10 -3.12 2.22
CA LEU A 28 4.58 -4.46 2.52
C LEU A 28 4.91 -5.43 1.39
N GLY A 29 4.72 -5.03 0.13
CA GLY A 29 5.07 -5.86 -1.02
C GLY A 29 6.52 -6.31 -0.97
N SER A 30 7.48 -5.37 -0.83
CA SER A 30 8.90 -5.73 -0.74
C SER A 30 9.22 -6.60 0.46
N ASN A 31 8.65 -6.30 1.62
CA ASN A 31 8.92 -7.08 2.82
C ASN A 31 8.39 -8.52 2.69
N ASP A 32 7.20 -8.71 2.14
CA ASP A 32 6.61 -10.03 1.92
C ASP A 32 7.42 -10.81 0.89
N GLY A 33 7.79 -10.18 -0.23
CA GLY A 33 8.65 -10.82 -1.22
C GLY A 33 10.00 -11.29 -0.65
N ILE A 34 10.63 -10.50 0.24
CA ILE A 34 11.88 -10.92 0.89
C ILE A 34 11.64 -12.12 1.81
N LEU A 35 10.64 -12.01 2.68
CA LEU A 35 10.42 -12.95 3.79
C LEU A 35 9.84 -14.30 3.35
N THR A 36 8.90 -14.31 2.38
CA THR A 36 8.35 -15.57 1.88
C THR A 36 9.40 -16.35 1.10
N VAL A 37 10.14 -15.66 0.21
CA VAL A 37 11.15 -16.30 -0.62
C VAL A 37 12.30 -16.85 0.22
N VAL A 38 12.84 -16.10 1.18
CA VAL A 38 13.88 -16.66 2.06
C VAL A 38 13.35 -17.84 2.86
N GLY A 39 12.08 -17.81 3.27
CA GLY A 39 11.46 -18.91 3.99
C GLY A 39 11.42 -20.20 3.19
N VAL A 40 10.96 -20.14 1.94
CA VAL A 40 10.99 -21.29 1.03
C VAL A 40 12.42 -21.73 0.74
N LEU A 41 13.33 -20.80 0.47
CA LEU A 41 14.73 -21.13 0.21
C LEU A 41 15.38 -21.85 1.40
N PHE A 42 15.17 -21.38 2.63
CA PHE A 42 15.80 -21.97 3.82
C PHE A 42 15.22 -23.34 4.16
N SER A 43 13.90 -23.52 4.02
CA SER A 43 13.26 -24.81 4.28
C SER A 43 13.67 -25.86 3.21
N VAL A 44 13.67 -25.49 1.94
CA VAL A 44 14.00 -26.39 0.83
C VAL A 44 15.51 -26.68 0.76
N ALA A 45 16.38 -25.68 0.96
CA ALA A 45 17.83 -25.86 0.89
C ALA A 45 18.42 -26.70 2.04
N VAL A 46 17.67 -26.87 3.14
CA VAL A 46 18.01 -27.89 4.15
C VAL A 46 17.66 -29.29 3.63
N ALA A 47 16.47 -29.45 3.05
CA ALA A 47 15.94 -30.75 2.62
C ALA A 47 16.62 -31.33 1.38
N THR A 48 17.26 -30.50 0.53
CA THR A 48 17.93 -30.96 -0.70
C THR A 48 19.20 -30.18 -1.03
N THR A 49 20.15 -30.84 -1.69
CA THR A 49 21.37 -30.22 -2.24
C THR A 49 21.23 -29.84 -3.72
N ASN A 50 20.09 -30.14 -4.35
CA ASN A 50 19.87 -29.82 -5.75
C ASN A 50 19.55 -28.33 -5.95
N GLN A 51 20.51 -27.60 -6.50
CA GLN A 51 20.40 -26.15 -6.74
C GLN A 51 19.28 -25.78 -7.70
N PHE A 52 19.00 -26.61 -8.70
CA PHE A 52 17.90 -26.35 -9.63
C PHE A 52 16.54 -26.48 -8.93
N THR A 53 16.39 -27.46 -8.04
CA THR A 53 15.18 -27.59 -7.22
C THR A 53 14.98 -26.39 -6.30
N ILE A 54 16.04 -25.92 -5.63
CA ILE A 54 15.99 -24.73 -4.76
C ILE A 54 15.59 -23.49 -5.58
N PHE A 55 16.19 -23.30 -6.76
CA PHE A 55 15.88 -22.19 -7.64
C PHE A 55 14.41 -22.19 -8.10
N ILE A 56 13.92 -23.34 -8.59
CA ILE A 56 12.52 -23.44 -9.04
C ILE A 56 11.57 -23.20 -7.88
N ALA A 57 11.82 -23.77 -6.70
CA ALA A 57 10.98 -23.55 -5.52
C ALA A 57 10.92 -22.06 -5.12
N GLY A 58 12.07 -21.40 -5.02
CA GLY A 58 12.14 -19.98 -4.67
C GLY A 58 11.54 -19.06 -5.74
N LEU A 59 11.75 -19.37 -7.03
CA LEU A 59 11.14 -18.59 -8.12
C LEU A 59 9.62 -18.77 -8.17
N SER A 60 9.13 -19.99 -7.96
CA SER A 60 7.70 -20.27 -7.88
C SER A 60 7.05 -19.52 -6.71
N ASP A 61 7.67 -19.51 -5.53
CA ASP A 61 7.18 -18.74 -4.38
C ASP A 61 7.19 -17.23 -4.68
N LEU A 62 8.26 -16.70 -5.26
CA LEU A 62 8.37 -15.29 -5.62
C LEU A 62 7.24 -14.85 -6.55
N LEU A 63 6.98 -15.63 -7.61
CA LEU A 63 5.91 -15.34 -8.55
C LEU A 63 4.53 -15.46 -7.87
N ALA A 64 4.31 -16.52 -7.10
CA ALA A 64 3.05 -16.72 -6.38
C ALA A 64 2.77 -15.57 -5.40
N CYS A 65 3.77 -15.17 -4.61
CA CYS A 65 3.70 -14.07 -3.67
C CYS A 65 3.41 -12.75 -4.41
N ALA A 66 4.17 -12.43 -5.47
CA ALA A 66 3.99 -11.19 -6.22
C ALA A 66 2.59 -11.10 -6.86
N PHE A 67 2.09 -12.17 -7.49
CA PHE A 67 0.74 -12.17 -8.07
C PHE A 67 -0.36 -12.11 -6.99
N SER A 68 -0.15 -12.79 -5.85
CA SER A 68 -1.09 -12.72 -4.73
C SER A 68 -1.17 -11.29 -4.17
N MET A 69 -0.03 -10.62 -4.01
CA MET A 69 0.02 -9.23 -3.56
C MET A 69 -0.61 -8.25 -4.57
N ALA A 70 -0.35 -8.45 -5.87
CA ALA A 70 -0.93 -7.64 -6.93
C ALA A 70 -2.46 -7.78 -6.99
N SER A 71 -2.96 -9.02 -6.92
CA SER A 71 -4.40 -9.29 -6.95
C SER A 71 -5.12 -8.78 -5.70
N GLY A 72 -4.51 -8.93 -4.51
CA GLY A 72 -5.04 -8.38 -3.26
C GLY A 72 -5.14 -6.86 -3.29
N GLU A 73 -4.10 -6.17 -3.77
CA GLU A 73 -4.10 -4.71 -3.85
C GLU A 73 -5.07 -4.19 -4.92
N TYR A 74 -5.17 -4.88 -6.07
CA TYR A 74 -6.18 -4.58 -7.09
C TYR A 74 -7.60 -4.67 -6.51
N ALA A 75 -7.92 -5.80 -5.85
CA ALA A 75 -9.24 -6.03 -5.29
C ALA A 75 -9.57 -5.00 -4.21
N SER A 76 -8.60 -4.66 -3.35
CA SER A 76 -8.77 -3.66 -2.30
C SER A 76 -9.05 -2.27 -2.87
N VAL A 77 -8.22 -1.79 -3.81
CA VAL A 77 -8.37 -0.45 -4.40
C VAL A 77 -9.59 -0.36 -5.33
N SER A 78 -9.94 -1.44 -6.04
CA SER A 78 -11.19 -1.50 -6.81
C SER A 78 -12.39 -1.36 -5.89
N THR A 79 -12.43 -2.12 -4.78
CA THR A 79 -13.52 -2.03 -3.81
C THR A 79 -13.63 -0.64 -3.17
N GLN A 80 -12.49 -0.02 -2.85
CA GLN A 80 -12.46 1.36 -2.37
C GLN A 80 -13.09 2.30 -3.39
N LYS A 81 -12.61 2.26 -4.64
CA LYS A 81 -13.11 3.12 -5.73
C LYS A 81 -14.61 2.93 -5.97
N ASP A 82 -15.09 1.68 -6.02
CA ASP A 82 -16.50 1.38 -6.26
C ASP A 82 -17.38 1.90 -5.11
N THR A 83 -16.89 1.80 -3.86
CA THR A 83 -17.56 2.34 -2.67
C THR A 83 -17.66 3.86 -2.72
N GLU A 84 -16.55 4.54 -3.04
CA GLU A 84 -16.52 6.01 -3.15
C GLU A 84 -17.45 6.48 -4.28
N GLN A 85 -17.46 5.80 -5.43
CA GLN A 85 -18.37 6.11 -6.54
C GLN A 85 -19.84 5.90 -6.17
N SER A 86 -20.15 4.82 -5.45
CA SER A 86 -21.50 4.55 -4.95
C SER A 86 -22.02 5.65 -4.04
N VAL A 87 -21.18 6.13 -3.12
CA VAL A 87 -21.49 7.27 -2.24
C VAL A 87 -21.75 8.54 -3.05
N VAL A 88 -20.90 8.83 -4.04
CA VAL A 88 -21.08 10.01 -4.91
C VAL A 88 -22.40 9.94 -5.69
N MET A 89 -22.78 8.77 -6.22
CA MET A 89 -24.04 8.60 -6.92
C MET A 89 -25.24 8.81 -5.98
N LYS A 90 -25.19 8.22 -4.78
CA LYS A 90 -26.23 8.36 -3.77
C LYS A 90 -26.44 9.80 -3.33
N GLU A 91 -25.37 10.54 -3.01
CA GLU A 91 -25.49 11.94 -2.60
C GLU A 91 -25.97 12.84 -3.74
N LYS A 92 -25.60 12.53 -4.99
CA LYS A 92 -26.10 13.25 -6.15
C LYS A 92 -27.62 13.12 -6.30
N GLU A 93 -28.21 11.99 -5.91
CA GLU A 93 -29.66 11.81 -5.86
C GLU A 93 -30.29 12.56 -4.68
N LEU A 94 -29.71 12.42 -3.47
CA LEU A 94 -30.21 13.09 -2.26
C LEU A 94 -30.17 14.62 -2.36
N LEU A 95 -29.24 15.19 -3.11
CA LEU A 95 -29.20 16.63 -3.39
C LEU A 95 -30.42 17.14 -4.14
N LYS A 96 -31.09 16.28 -4.94
CA LYS A 96 -32.28 16.66 -5.69
C LYS A 96 -33.53 16.69 -4.82
N THR A 97 -33.60 15.84 -3.80
CA THR A 97 -34.81 15.64 -2.99
C THR A 97 -34.76 16.33 -1.63
N ASN A 98 -33.57 16.53 -1.04
CA ASN A 98 -33.43 16.88 0.38
C ASN A 98 -32.63 18.19 0.63
N SER A 99 -32.84 19.23 -0.18
CA SER A 99 -32.08 20.49 -0.11
C SER A 99 -32.00 21.12 1.30
N LYS A 100 -33.12 21.17 2.05
CA LYS A 100 -33.15 21.72 3.42
C LYS A 100 -32.28 20.92 4.39
N GLN A 101 -32.36 19.59 4.33
CA GLN A 101 -31.58 18.71 5.19
C GLN A 101 -30.09 18.84 4.89
N ASN A 102 -29.70 18.92 3.61
CA ASN A 102 -28.31 19.08 3.22
C ASN A 102 -27.70 20.39 3.71
N LEU A 103 -28.45 21.50 3.68
CA LEU A 103 -28.03 22.77 4.28
C LEU A 103 -27.84 22.66 5.80
N GLN A 104 -28.74 21.97 6.49
CA GLN A 104 -28.62 21.73 7.93
C GLN A 104 -27.38 20.90 8.25
N THR A 105 -27.14 19.80 7.54
CA THR A 105 -25.94 18.95 7.71
C THR A 105 -24.65 19.76 7.62
N VAL A 106 -24.52 20.65 6.62
CA VAL A 106 -23.32 21.48 6.47
C VAL A 106 -23.21 22.51 7.59
N SER A 107 -24.32 23.12 8.01
CA SER A 107 -24.31 24.07 9.13
C SER A 107 -23.93 23.40 10.45
N ASP A 108 -24.55 22.25 10.76
CA ASP A 108 -24.30 21.50 11.98
C ASP A 108 -22.84 21.03 12.05
N TYR A 109 -22.24 20.60 10.93
CA TYR A 109 -20.81 20.28 10.85
C TYR A 109 -19.92 21.45 11.31
N TYR A 110 -20.17 22.67 10.84
CA TYR A 110 -19.36 23.83 11.26
C TYR A 110 -19.64 24.25 12.71
N VAL A 111 -20.86 24.06 13.20
CA VAL A 111 -21.17 24.24 14.63
C VAL A 111 -20.34 23.29 15.47
N ASP A 112 -20.22 22.03 15.08
CA ASP A 112 -19.41 21.02 15.76
C ASP A 112 -17.90 21.36 15.72
N GLN A 113 -17.45 22.10 14.70
CA GLN A 113 -16.09 22.67 14.63
C GLN A 113 -15.91 23.94 15.49
N GLY A 114 -16.94 24.38 16.23
CA GLY A 114 -16.89 25.53 17.12
C GLY A 114 -17.33 26.86 16.48
N VAL A 115 -17.91 26.84 15.27
CA VAL A 115 -18.43 28.04 14.62
C VAL A 115 -19.81 28.39 15.18
N THR A 116 -20.11 29.68 15.39
CA THR A 116 -21.46 30.08 15.82
C THR A 116 -22.51 29.67 14.79
N ARG A 117 -23.72 29.27 15.22
CA ARG A 117 -24.83 28.86 14.34
C ARG A 117 -25.09 29.85 13.20
N LYS A 118 -25.13 31.15 13.53
CA LYS A 118 -25.35 32.23 12.55
C LYS A 118 -24.29 32.28 11.45
N THR A 119 -23.03 32.01 11.79
CA THR A 119 -21.93 31.97 10.81
C THR A 119 -21.95 30.66 10.04
N ALA A 120 -22.20 29.52 10.71
CA ALA A 120 -22.31 28.21 10.09
C ALA A 120 -23.43 28.15 9.03
N ASP A 121 -24.60 28.73 9.32
CA ASP A 121 -25.71 28.81 8.37
C ASP A 121 -25.34 29.62 7.11
N LYS A 122 -24.53 30.69 7.26
CA LYS A 122 -24.01 31.46 6.12
C LYS A 122 -23.00 30.69 5.31
N ILE A 123 -22.07 29.98 5.97
CA ILE A 123 -21.09 29.12 5.31
C ILE A 123 -21.81 28.04 4.51
N ALA A 124 -22.80 27.37 5.10
CA ALA A 124 -23.60 26.35 4.45
C ALA A 124 -24.31 26.89 3.19
N ALA A 125 -24.94 28.07 3.28
CA ALA A 125 -25.61 28.68 2.14
C ALA A 125 -24.64 28.99 0.98
N ASP A 126 -23.46 29.53 1.28
CA ASP A 126 -22.45 29.88 0.26
C ASP A 126 -21.83 28.64 -0.40
N LEU A 127 -21.46 27.63 0.39
CA LEU A 127 -20.85 26.39 -0.11
C LEU A 127 -21.85 25.56 -0.93
N MET A 128 -23.07 25.40 -0.42
CA MET A 128 -24.12 24.65 -1.12
C MET A 128 -24.59 25.34 -2.41
N LYS A 129 -24.45 26.66 -2.52
CA LYS A 129 -24.74 27.39 -3.77
C LYS A 129 -23.66 27.19 -4.82
N LYS A 130 -22.38 27.15 -4.43
CA LYS A 130 -21.25 27.06 -5.37
C LYS A 130 -20.94 25.63 -5.77
N LYS A 131 -20.86 24.72 -4.81
CA LYS A 131 -20.34 23.36 -4.97
C LYS A 131 -21.07 22.36 -4.05
N PRO A 132 -22.38 22.13 -4.24
CA PRO A 132 -23.19 21.34 -3.30
C PRO A 132 -22.71 19.90 -3.13
N LEU A 133 -22.41 19.20 -4.24
CA LEU A 133 -21.96 17.81 -4.18
C LEU A 133 -20.57 17.67 -3.58
N GLU A 134 -19.62 18.49 -4.01
CA GLU A 134 -18.26 18.47 -3.46
C GLU A 134 -18.27 18.79 -1.95
N THR A 135 -19.10 19.75 -1.52
CA THR A 135 -19.24 20.13 -0.11
C THR A 135 -19.77 18.97 0.73
N ILE A 136 -20.87 18.35 0.30
CA ILE A 136 -21.49 17.24 1.05
C ILE A 136 -20.58 16.02 1.10
N ILE A 137 -19.92 15.69 -0.01
CA ILE A 137 -19.02 14.54 -0.09
C ILE A 137 -17.80 14.75 0.81
N ASN A 138 -17.21 15.95 0.82
CA ASN A 138 -16.10 16.26 1.70
C ASN A 138 -16.51 16.27 3.18
N ILE A 139 -17.64 16.89 3.53
CA ILE A 139 -18.07 17.01 4.94
C ILE A 139 -18.51 15.67 5.53
N LYS A 140 -19.26 14.84 4.78
CA LYS A 140 -19.82 13.59 5.31
C LYS A 140 -18.85 12.42 5.28
N TYR A 141 -17.93 12.41 4.32
CA TYR A 141 -17.10 11.24 4.02
C TYR A 141 -15.60 11.53 3.94
N ASP A 142 -15.18 12.79 4.07
CA ASP A 142 -13.80 13.25 3.87
C ASP A 142 -13.24 12.87 2.48
N LEU A 143 -14.13 12.78 1.48
CA LEU A 143 -13.76 12.39 0.11
C LEU A 143 -13.60 13.62 -0.79
N GLN A 144 -12.68 13.50 -1.76
CA GLN A 144 -12.50 14.49 -2.82
C GLN A 144 -13.20 14.03 -4.10
N LEU A 145 -14.14 14.84 -4.59
CA LEU A 145 -14.95 14.47 -5.75
C LEU A 145 -14.10 14.31 -7.01
N GLY A 146 -14.16 13.12 -7.62
CA GLY A 146 -13.48 12.84 -8.88
C GLY A 146 -12.00 12.45 -8.74
N HIS A 147 -11.49 12.36 -7.52
CA HIS A 147 -10.14 11.93 -7.21
C HIS A 147 -10.18 10.51 -6.64
N TYR A 148 -9.87 9.52 -7.48
CA TYR A 148 -9.93 8.10 -7.12
C TYR A 148 -8.59 7.44 -7.41
N MET A 149 -8.15 6.54 -6.52
CA MET A 149 -6.99 5.70 -6.80
C MET A 149 -7.24 4.76 -7.99
N ASN A 150 -6.19 4.49 -8.76
CA ASN A 150 -6.23 3.54 -9.87
C ASN A 150 -5.85 2.13 -9.37
N PRO A 151 -6.76 1.14 -9.44
CA PRO A 151 -6.47 -0.22 -8.99
C PRO A 151 -5.30 -0.88 -9.72
N TRP A 152 -5.11 -0.59 -11.01
CA TRP A 152 -4.01 -1.17 -11.79
C TRP A 152 -2.65 -0.63 -11.36
N ASP A 153 -2.55 0.68 -11.10
CA ASP A 153 -1.29 1.28 -10.66
C ASP A 153 -0.87 0.72 -9.29
N ALA A 154 -1.83 0.55 -8.39
CA ALA A 154 -1.59 -0.07 -7.08
C ALA A 154 -1.15 -1.54 -7.21
N ALA A 155 -1.83 -2.32 -8.06
CA ALA A 155 -1.51 -3.72 -8.31
C ALA A 155 -0.10 -3.91 -8.87
N PHE A 156 0.28 -3.15 -9.91
CA PHE A 156 1.62 -3.22 -10.50
C PHE A 156 2.69 -2.72 -9.53
N SER A 157 2.43 -1.64 -8.79
CA SER A 157 3.35 -1.17 -7.76
C SER A 157 3.63 -2.27 -6.73
N SER A 158 2.59 -2.96 -6.25
CA SER A 158 2.69 -4.06 -5.30
C SER A 158 3.46 -5.26 -5.89
N LEU A 159 3.11 -5.67 -7.12
CA LEU A 159 3.77 -6.73 -7.88
C LEU A 159 5.28 -6.52 -7.96
N PHE A 160 5.70 -5.35 -8.46
CA PHE A 160 7.11 -5.03 -8.64
C PHE A 160 7.83 -4.88 -7.31
N SER A 161 7.17 -4.33 -6.28
CA SER A 161 7.78 -4.23 -4.96
C SER A 161 8.09 -5.61 -4.38
N ALA A 162 7.15 -6.56 -4.46
CA ALA A 162 7.33 -7.94 -4.01
C ALA A 162 8.39 -8.68 -4.82
N ALA A 163 8.31 -8.60 -6.15
CA ALA A 163 9.31 -9.19 -7.04
C ALA A 163 10.71 -8.65 -6.75
N ALA A 164 10.87 -7.33 -6.62
CA ALA A 164 12.14 -6.69 -6.32
C ALA A 164 12.65 -7.05 -4.93
N GLY A 165 11.77 -7.24 -3.94
CA GLY A 165 12.17 -7.71 -2.61
C GLY A 165 12.73 -9.13 -2.65
N GLY A 166 11.99 -10.08 -3.23
CA GLY A 166 12.34 -11.50 -3.22
C GLY A 166 13.46 -11.90 -4.17
N ILE A 167 13.79 -11.09 -5.18
CA ILE A 167 14.88 -11.41 -6.10
C ILE A 167 16.24 -11.44 -5.41
N PHE A 168 16.46 -10.60 -4.39
CA PHE A 168 17.73 -10.54 -3.66
C PHE A 168 18.07 -11.87 -2.94
N PRO A 169 17.21 -12.41 -2.06
CA PRO A 169 17.48 -13.70 -1.43
C PRO A 169 17.55 -14.84 -2.45
N LEU A 170 16.70 -14.82 -3.49
CA LEU A 170 16.72 -15.84 -4.54
C LEU A 170 18.07 -15.89 -5.27
N VAL A 171 18.55 -14.74 -5.73
CA VAL A 171 19.84 -14.62 -6.41
C VAL A 171 20.99 -15.00 -5.48
N ALA A 172 20.95 -14.54 -4.22
CA ALA A 172 22.00 -14.83 -3.25
C ALA A 172 22.10 -16.34 -2.96
N MET A 173 20.99 -17.06 -2.83
CA MET A 173 21.00 -18.50 -2.57
C MET A 173 21.44 -19.31 -3.80
N THR A 174 21.05 -18.89 -5.01
CA THR A 174 21.16 -19.74 -6.21
C THR A 174 22.40 -19.47 -7.05
N LEU A 175 22.95 -18.25 -7.05
CA LEU A 175 24.13 -17.89 -7.85
C LEU A 175 25.43 -17.88 -7.05
N THR A 176 25.36 -17.89 -5.71
CA THR A 176 26.56 -17.94 -4.87
C THR A 176 27.11 -19.36 -4.81
N PRO A 177 28.45 -19.56 -4.81
CA PRO A 177 29.03 -20.89 -4.58
C PRO A 177 28.49 -21.54 -3.31
N VAL A 178 28.27 -22.86 -3.34
CA VAL A 178 27.62 -23.64 -2.27
C VAL A 178 28.26 -23.41 -0.89
N ALA A 179 29.58 -23.21 -0.84
CA ALA A 179 30.32 -22.92 0.40
C ALA A 179 29.88 -21.63 1.12
N TYR A 180 29.32 -20.66 0.38
CA TYR A 180 28.99 -19.32 0.87
C TYR A 180 27.50 -18.95 0.73
N GLN A 181 26.67 -19.83 0.16
CA GLN A 181 25.27 -19.52 -0.17
C GLN A 181 24.45 -19.08 1.04
N TRP A 182 24.67 -19.70 2.21
CA TRP A 182 23.95 -19.38 3.43
C TRP A 182 24.30 -17.99 3.95
N GLN A 183 25.60 -17.69 4.05
CA GLN A 183 26.10 -16.39 4.51
C GLN A 183 25.69 -15.26 3.56
N ALA A 184 25.79 -15.51 2.25
CA ALA A 184 25.35 -14.56 1.23
C ALA A 184 23.85 -14.27 1.32
N THR A 185 23.02 -15.30 1.50
CA THR A 185 21.57 -15.12 1.61
C THR A 185 21.16 -14.40 2.89
N ILE A 186 21.76 -14.76 4.03
CA ILE A 186 21.52 -14.06 5.31
C ILE A 186 21.87 -12.58 5.18
N LEU A 187 23.03 -12.28 4.60
CA LEU A 187 23.47 -10.90 4.38
C LEU A 187 22.51 -10.16 3.44
N ALA A 188 22.13 -10.78 2.32
CA ALA A 188 21.20 -10.20 1.35
C ALA A 188 19.85 -9.87 2.01
N VAL A 189 19.29 -10.79 2.80
CA VAL A 189 18.03 -10.57 3.51
C VAL A 189 18.16 -9.46 4.54
N CYS A 190 19.18 -9.50 5.40
CA CYS A 190 19.41 -8.47 6.40
C CYS A 190 19.54 -7.07 5.78
N LEU A 191 20.29 -6.95 4.68
CA LEU A 191 20.44 -5.68 3.96
C LEU A 191 19.12 -5.24 3.32
N SER A 192 18.40 -6.15 2.67
CA SER A 192 17.11 -5.86 2.04
C SER A 192 16.07 -5.42 3.05
N VAL A 193 15.85 -6.15 4.14
CA VAL A 193 14.84 -5.78 5.16
C VAL A 193 15.24 -4.52 5.93
N ALA A 194 16.54 -4.28 6.13
CA ALA A 194 17.04 -3.03 6.70
C ALA A 194 16.78 -1.85 5.76
N LEU A 195 17.00 -2.01 4.45
CA LEU A 195 16.70 -0.99 3.44
C LEU A 195 15.20 -0.71 3.38
N THR A 196 14.35 -1.74 3.36
CA THR A 196 12.89 -1.59 3.38
C THR A 196 12.43 -0.89 4.66
N GLY A 197 13.01 -1.23 5.82
CA GLY A 197 12.74 -0.56 7.09
C GLY A 197 13.17 0.92 7.09
N PHE A 198 14.33 1.22 6.52
CA PHE A 198 14.83 2.58 6.33
C PHE A 198 13.90 3.41 5.44
N MET A 199 13.51 2.88 4.27
CA MET A 199 12.64 3.55 3.32
C MET A 199 11.25 3.80 3.92
N SER A 200 10.68 2.79 4.58
CA SER A 200 9.40 2.88 5.28
C SER A 200 9.39 4.01 6.31
N ALA A 201 10.40 4.06 7.18
CA ALA A 201 10.49 5.10 8.19
C ALA A 201 10.76 6.49 7.60
N LYS A 202 11.65 6.59 6.60
CA LYS A 202 11.98 7.90 6.00
C LYS A 202 10.81 8.52 5.27
N LEU A 203 10.06 7.72 4.52
CA LEU A 203 8.89 8.19 3.77
C LEU A 203 7.67 8.38 4.68
N GLY A 204 7.57 7.64 5.77
CA GLY A 204 6.52 7.80 6.80
C GLY A 204 6.86 8.77 7.93
N ASN A 205 7.97 9.52 7.84
CA ASN A 205 8.47 10.41 8.91
C ASN A 205 8.60 9.75 10.29
N GLY A 206 8.93 8.46 10.33
CA GLY A 206 9.08 7.65 11.54
C GLY A 206 10.52 7.50 12.04
N LEU A 207 10.68 6.73 13.12
CA LEU A 207 11.98 6.42 13.72
C LEU A 207 12.73 5.36 12.92
N VAL A 208 13.69 5.80 12.10
CA VAL A 208 14.48 4.96 11.18
C VAL A 208 15.14 3.78 11.88
N LYS A 209 15.86 4.02 12.98
CA LYS A 209 16.59 2.96 13.71
C LYS A 209 15.64 1.85 14.18
N THR A 210 14.49 2.23 14.75
CA THR A 210 13.50 1.28 15.26
C THR A 210 12.91 0.42 14.14
N ALA A 211 12.57 1.03 13.00
CA ALA A 211 12.02 0.30 11.86
C ALA A 211 13.02 -0.69 11.25
N MET A 212 14.29 -0.28 11.11
CA MET A 212 15.35 -1.17 10.62
C MET A 212 15.57 -2.36 11.56
N ILE A 213 15.72 -2.11 12.86
CA ILE A 213 15.96 -3.17 13.86
C ILE A 213 14.78 -4.14 13.87
N ARG A 214 13.55 -3.64 13.91
CA ARG A 214 12.34 -4.48 13.86
C ARG A 214 12.33 -5.39 12.63
N ASN A 215 12.57 -4.83 11.44
CA ASN A 215 12.52 -5.60 10.20
C ASN A 215 13.64 -6.64 10.13
N VAL A 216 14.86 -6.31 10.57
CA VAL A 216 15.98 -7.25 10.64
C VAL A 216 15.70 -8.38 11.63
N LEU A 217 15.13 -8.08 12.81
CA LEU A 217 14.75 -9.09 13.78
C LEU A 217 13.71 -10.06 13.22
N VAL A 218 12.68 -9.54 12.55
CA VAL A 218 11.67 -10.37 11.88
C VAL A 218 12.33 -11.25 10.81
N GLY A 219 13.21 -10.69 9.96
CA GLY A 219 13.92 -11.46 8.95
C GLY A 219 14.78 -12.60 9.53
N ILE A 220 15.50 -12.34 10.61
CA ILE A 220 16.29 -13.37 11.31
C ILE A 220 15.38 -14.46 11.88
N ILE A 221 14.29 -14.08 12.55
CA ILE A 221 13.32 -15.03 13.11
C ILE A 221 12.70 -15.90 12.00
N THR A 222 12.29 -15.31 10.89
CA THR A 222 11.75 -16.03 9.72
C THR A 222 12.74 -17.07 9.20
N MET A 223 14.01 -16.69 9.03
CA MET A 223 15.06 -17.62 8.60
C MET A 223 15.25 -18.78 9.60
N ILE A 224 15.29 -18.51 10.90
CA ILE A 224 15.43 -19.54 11.94
C ILE A 224 14.24 -20.52 11.91
N ILE A 225 13.01 -20.00 11.83
CA ILE A 225 11.79 -20.83 11.80
C ILE A 225 11.81 -21.76 10.58
N HIS A 226 12.11 -21.23 9.40
CA HIS A 226 12.06 -22.03 8.18
C HIS A 226 13.24 -22.99 8.03
N TYR A 227 14.43 -22.62 8.53
CA TYR A 227 15.54 -23.56 8.65
C TYR A 227 15.17 -24.74 9.57
N SER A 228 14.57 -24.44 10.73
CA SER A 228 14.13 -25.46 11.68
C SER A 228 13.04 -26.38 11.10
N LEU A 229 12.11 -25.80 10.34
CA LEU A 229 11.10 -26.55 9.60
C LEU A 229 11.75 -27.49 8.56
N GLY A 230 12.75 -27.00 7.83
CA GLY A 230 13.52 -27.81 6.89
C GLY A 230 14.18 -29.02 7.55
N ILE A 231 14.78 -28.84 8.74
CA ILE A 231 15.35 -29.96 9.52
C ILE A 231 14.27 -30.96 9.91
N LEU A 232 13.12 -30.47 10.40
CA LEU A 232 12.03 -31.32 10.87
C LEU A 232 11.42 -32.16 9.73
N LEU A 233 11.35 -31.63 8.51
CA LEU A 233 10.80 -32.32 7.34
C LEU A 233 11.84 -33.16 6.58
N GLN A 234 13.12 -33.01 6.90
CA GLN A 234 14.20 -33.84 6.36
C GLN A 234 14.34 -35.18 7.11
N ALA A 235 13.81 -35.27 8.34
CA ALA A 235 13.76 -36.48 9.15
C ALA A 235 12.80 -37.52 8.56
#